data_AF-A0A3E0MSH7-F1
#
_entry.id   AF-A0A3E0MSH7-F1
#
_cell.length_a   1.000
_cell.length_b   1.000
_cell.length_c   1.000
_cell.angle_alpha   90.00
_cell.angle_beta   90.00
_cell.angle_gamma   90.00
#
_symmetry.space_group_name_H-M   'P 1'
#
loop_
_entity.id
_entity.type
_entity.pdbx_description
1 polymer ?
#
loop_
_entity_poly.entity_id
_entity_poly.type
_entity_poly.pdbx_seq_one_letter_code
_entity_poly.pdbx_strand_id
1 'polypeptide(L)'
;MYNSNGLIRSKNTFQIQKYGNAIRSQLRDSSDQYVSELNDCCRALTSDLVQYDDAQVLEQQIQHLERFTFNIAKFSALLPLLPNEVIVFPSAEEMKRFTNAFYLELIDECARKKNHYKSLVETEKIYTP
;
A
#
# COMPACT_ATOMS: atom_id res chain seq x y z
N MET A 1 16.52 -0.75 18.88
CA MET A 1 16.72 -0.19 17.53
C MET A 1 15.58 -0.71 16.65
N TYR A 2 14.78 0.17 16.06
CA TYR A 2 13.70 -0.22 15.13
C TYR A 2 14.33 -0.78 13.84
N ASN A 3 14.71 -2.06 13.85
CA ASN A 3 14.98 -2.81 12.64
C ASN A 3 13.64 -3.32 12.12
N SER A 4 12.91 -2.49 11.39
CA SER A 4 11.89 -3.02 10.49
C SER A 4 11.90 -2.21 9.21
N ASN A 5 12.21 -2.88 8.10
CA ASN A 5 11.81 -2.51 6.75
C ASN A 5 10.27 -2.51 6.61
N GLY A 6 9.54 -2.03 7.62
CA GLY A 6 8.09 -2.06 7.71
C GLY A 6 7.51 -1.00 6.80
N LEU A 7 7.61 -1.21 5.49
CA LEU A 7 7.10 -0.32 4.46
C LEU A 7 5.61 -0.05 4.68
N ILE A 8 4.86 -1.05 5.15
CA ILE A 8 3.43 -0.90 5.48
C ILE A 8 3.22 0.11 6.60
N ARG A 9 3.98 0.08 7.70
CA ARG A 9 3.90 1.05 8.81
C ARG A 9 4.84 2.25 8.64
N SER A 10 5.15 2.61 7.39
CA SER A 10 6.11 3.68 7.08
C SER A 10 5.47 5.07 7.02
N LYS A 11 6.32 6.10 7.06
CA LYS A 11 5.92 7.50 6.81
C LYS A 11 5.22 7.67 5.45
N ASN A 12 5.61 6.88 4.45
CA ASN A 12 5.03 6.94 3.11
C ASN A 12 3.57 6.49 3.13
N THR A 13 3.26 5.41 3.86
CA THR A 13 1.87 4.97 4.08
C THR A 13 1.03 6.04 4.74
N PHE A 14 1.52 6.64 5.83
CA PHE A 14 0.80 7.72 6.52
C PHE A 14 0.55 8.92 5.60
N GLN A 15 1.50 9.24 4.73
CA GLN A 15 1.35 10.32 3.76
C GLN A 15 0.25 10.02 2.73
N ILE A 16 0.16 8.77 2.26
CA ILE A 16 -0.91 8.34 1.32
C ILE A 16 -2.28 8.35 2.00
N GLN A 17 -2.36 7.95 3.27
CA GLN A 17 -3.61 8.08 4.05
C GLN A 17 -4.04 9.54 4.20
N LYS A 18 -3.09 10.48 4.39
CA LYS A 18 -3.40 11.91 4.40
C LYS A 18 -3.96 12.40 3.06
N TYR A 19 -3.39 11.95 1.94
CA TYR A 19 -3.91 12.27 0.61
C TYR A 19 -5.34 11.77 0.44
N GLY A 20 -5.59 10.50 0.74
CA GLY A 20 -6.93 9.91 0.68
C GLY A 20 -7.94 10.66 1.54
N ASN A 21 -7.56 11.07 2.76
CA ASN A 21 -8.44 11.84 3.63
C ASN A 21 -8.70 13.27 3.12
N ALA A 22 -7.69 13.93 2.56
CA ALA A 22 -7.84 15.26 1.96
C ALA A 22 -8.83 15.22 0.79
N ILE A 23 -8.69 14.24 -0.11
CA ILE A 23 -9.62 14.03 -1.21
C ILE A 23 -11.04 13.74 -0.68
N ARG A 24 -11.18 12.80 0.25
CA ARG A 24 -12.47 12.42 0.84
C ARG A 24 -13.19 13.59 1.51
N SER A 25 -12.46 14.49 2.16
CA SER A 25 -13.06 15.64 2.85
C SER A 25 -13.77 16.61 1.89
N GLN A 26 -13.31 16.69 0.64
CA GLN A 26 -13.90 17.55 -0.40
C GLN A 26 -15.05 16.85 -1.14
N LEU A 27 -15.02 15.51 -1.19
CA LEU A 27 -15.98 14.69 -1.94
C LEU A 27 -17.04 14.05 -1.04
N ARG A 28 -17.25 14.59 0.17
CA ARG A 28 -18.09 13.96 1.20
C ARG A 28 -19.52 13.66 0.74
N ASP A 29 -20.09 14.53 -0.09
CA ASP A 29 -21.47 14.45 -0.55
C ASP A 29 -21.56 14.01 -2.03
N SER A 30 -20.46 13.58 -2.64
CA SER A 30 -20.43 13.11 -4.02
C SER A 30 -20.96 11.67 -4.12
N SER A 31 -21.89 11.43 -5.04
CA SER A 31 -22.38 10.09 -5.40
C SER A 31 -21.61 9.44 -6.55
N ASP A 32 -20.46 10.02 -6.92
CA ASP A 32 -19.63 9.52 -8.02
C ASP A 32 -19.03 8.15 -7.66
N GLN A 33 -19.13 7.20 -8.59
CA GLN A 33 -18.57 5.85 -8.45
C GLN A 33 -17.06 5.89 -8.14
N TYR A 34 -16.30 6.80 -8.74
CA TYR A 34 -14.86 6.91 -8.51
C TYR A 34 -14.53 7.30 -7.07
N VAL A 35 -15.39 8.14 -6.47
CA VAL A 35 -15.26 8.53 -5.06
C VAL A 35 -15.50 7.35 -4.13
N SER A 36 -16.49 6.51 -4.44
CA SER A 36 -16.71 5.26 -3.72
C SER A 36 -15.49 4.34 -3.81
N GLU A 37 -14.96 4.13 -5.02
CA GLU A 37 -13.80 3.25 -5.23
C GLU A 37 -12.53 3.75 -4.51
N LEU A 38 -12.32 5.07 -4.47
CA LEU A 38 -11.21 5.67 -3.73
C LEU A 38 -11.39 5.50 -2.22
N ASN A 39 -12.60 5.68 -1.72
CA ASN A 39 -12.92 5.49 -0.30
C ASN A 39 -12.68 4.03 0.11
N ASP A 40 -13.12 3.08 -0.70
CA ASP A 40 -12.89 1.64 -0.45
C ASP A 40 -11.40 1.31 -0.49
N CYS A 41 -10.66 1.90 -1.43
CA CYS A 41 -9.20 1.77 -1.48
C CYS A 41 -8.51 2.30 -0.20
N CYS A 42 -8.90 3.49 0.27
CA CYS A 42 -8.35 4.08 1.50
C CYS A 42 -8.68 3.25 2.74
N ARG A 43 -9.88 2.64 2.80
CA ARG A 43 -10.28 1.71 3.86
C ARG A 43 -9.43 0.45 3.81
N ALA A 44 -9.23 -0.13 2.63
CA ALA A 44 -8.41 -1.33 2.45
C ALA A 44 -6.95 -1.08 2.89
N LEU A 45 -6.34 0.04 2.47
CA LEU A 45 -5.00 0.44 2.92
C LEU A 45 -4.90 0.57 4.44
N THR A 46 -5.92 1.13 5.07
CA THR A 46 -5.97 1.28 6.53
C THR A 46 -6.14 -0.06 7.23
N SER A 47 -6.96 -0.96 6.67
CA SER A 47 -7.13 -2.32 7.18
C SER A 47 -5.82 -3.10 7.11
N ASP A 48 -5.13 -3.07 5.97
CA ASP A 48 -3.84 -3.74 5.77
C ASP A 48 -2.78 -3.21 6.75
N LEU A 49 -2.75 -1.89 6.98
CA LEU A 49 -1.86 -1.26 7.96
C LEU A 49 -2.08 -1.78 9.39
N VAL A 50 -3.34 -1.89 9.81
CA VAL A 50 -3.71 -2.33 11.16
C VAL A 50 -3.45 -3.83 11.36
N GLN A 51 -3.73 -4.63 10.33
CA GLN A 51 -3.60 -6.08 10.40
C GLN A 51 -2.17 -6.60 10.21
N TYR A 52 -1.29 -5.81 9.59
CA TYR A 52 0.10 -6.20 9.39
C TYR A 52 0.85 -6.23 10.72
N ASP A 53 1.54 -7.32 11.00
CA ASP A 53 2.42 -7.48 12.15
C ASP A 53 3.73 -8.16 11.71
N ASP A 54 4.87 -7.55 12.03
CA ASP A 54 6.20 -8.08 11.72
C ASP A 54 6.49 -9.40 12.47
N ALA A 55 5.72 -9.75 13.51
CA ALA A 55 5.78 -11.03 14.20
C ALA A 55 5.05 -12.18 13.47
N GLN A 56 4.29 -11.90 12.41
CA GLN A 56 3.62 -12.93 11.61
C GLN A 56 4.63 -13.83 10.88
N VAL A 57 4.22 -15.04 10.52
CA VAL A 57 5.03 -15.92 9.68
C VAL A 57 5.28 -15.30 8.30
N LEU A 58 6.43 -15.59 7.70
CA LEU A 58 6.90 -14.92 6.48
C LEU A 58 5.89 -14.98 5.32
N GLU A 59 5.18 -16.10 5.17
CA GLU A 59 4.12 -16.24 4.15
C GLU A 59 2.99 -15.23 4.33
N GLN A 60 2.50 -15.05 5.57
CA GLN A 60 1.47 -14.06 5.88
C GLN A 60 1.98 -12.64 5.65
N GLN A 61 3.24 -12.36 6.00
CA GLN A 61 3.85 -11.06 5.70
C GLN A 61 3.88 -10.77 4.20
N ILE A 62 4.23 -11.76 3.37
CA ILE A 62 4.21 -11.64 1.90
C ILE A 62 2.78 -11.35 1.42
N GLN A 63 1.79 -12.11 1.87
CA GLN A 63 0.39 -11.90 1.47
C GLN A 63 -0.14 -10.53 1.87
N HIS A 64 0.21 -10.03 3.07
CA HIS A 64 -0.13 -8.67 3.48
C HIS A 64 0.56 -7.62 2.60
N LEU A 65 1.85 -7.80 2.31
CA LEU A 65 2.60 -6.86 1.50
C LEU A 65 2.10 -6.81 0.05
N GLU A 66 1.72 -7.95 -0.55
CA GLU A 66 1.13 -7.99 -1.89
C GLU A 66 -0.21 -7.26 -1.96
N ARG A 67 -1.10 -7.52 -0.99
CA ARG A 67 -2.41 -6.83 -0.90
C ARG A 67 -2.22 -5.33 -0.74
N PHE A 68 -1.32 -4.93 0.17
CA PHE A 68 -1.01 -3.53 0.39
C PHE A 68 -0.43 -2.87 -0.89
N THR A 69 0.50 -3.54 -1.56
CA THR A 69 1.10 -3.08 -2.82
C THR A 69 0.04 -2.88 -3.91
N PHE A 70 -0.90 -3.81 -4.03
CA PHE A 70 -2.02 -3.70 -4.96
C PHE A 70 -2.91 -2.49 -4.63
N ASN A 71 -3.22 -2.26 -3.36
CA ASN A 71 -4.02 -1.12 -2.94
C ASN A 71 -3.30 0.22 -3.20
N ILE A 72 -1.98 0.29 -3.05
CA ILE A 72 -1.19 1.47 -3.43
C ILE A 72 -1.25 1.72 -4.94
N ALA A 73 -1.13 0.67 -5.76
CA ALA A 73 -1.27 0.78 -7.21
C ALA A 73 -2.67 1.27 -7.60
N LYS A 74 -3.72 0.72 -6.99
CA LYS A 74 -5.11 1.14 -7.20
C LYS A 74 -5.29 2.62 -6.82
N PHE A 75 -4.78 3.04 -5.67
CA PHE A 75 -4.83 4.45 -5.26
C PHE A 75 -4.18 5.36 -6.32
N SER A 76 -2.96 5.01 -6.78
CA SER A 76 -2.24 5.77 -7.81
C SER A 76 -3.02 5.87 -9.13
N ALA A 77 -3.71 4.79 -9.52
CA ALA A 77 -4.51 4.74 -10.75
C ALA A 77 -5.81 5.55 -10.66
N LEU A 78 -6.35 5.78 -9.47
CA LEU A 78 -7.57 6.57 -9.24
C LEU A 78 -7.31 8.08 -9.21
N LEU A 79 -6.09 8.52 -8.88
CA LEU A 79 -5.75 9.95 -8.79
C LEU A 79 -6.03 10.77 -10.06
N PRO A 80 -5.77 10.28 -11.29
CA PRO A 80 -6.10 11.01 -12.52
C PRO A 80 -7.60 11.12 -12.81
N LEU A 81 -8.43 10.32 -12.13
CA LEU A 81 -9.88 10.29 -12.31
C LEU A 81 -10.60 11.23 -11.34
N LEU A 82 -9.85 11.97 -10.51
CA LEU A 82 -10.45 12.95 -9.61
C LEU A 82 -11.19 14.03 -10.40
N PRO A 83 -12.40 14.41 -9.98
CA PRO A 83 -13.12 15.54 -10.58
C PRO A 83 -12.28 16.82 -10.53
N ASN A 84 -12.38 17.65 -11.57
CA ASN A 84 -11.63 18.92 -11.65
C ASN A 84 -11.93 19.91 -10.50
N GLU A 85 -13.06 19.72 -9.81
CA GLU A 85 -13.48 20.51 -8.65
C GLU A 85 -12.68 20.18 -7.39
N VAL A 86 -11.97 19.05 -7.37
CA VAL A 86 -11.14 18.61 -6.24
C VAL A 86 -9.80 19.33 -6.28
N ILE A 87 -9.63 20.27 -5.36
CA ILE A 87 -8.39 21.05 -5.22
C ILE A 87 -7.61 20.48 -4.05
N VAL A 88 -6.65 19.62 -4.34
CA VAL A 88 -5.80 18.98 -3.31
C VAL A 88 -4.36 19.48 -3.37
N PHE A 89 -3.73 19.54 -2.20
CA PHE A 89 -2.31 19.80 -2.05
C PHE A 89 -1.63 18.62 -1.36
N PRO A 90 -0.56 18.04 -1.93
CA PRO A 90 0.02 18.33 -3.25
C PRO A 90 -0.94 17.97 -4.40
N SER A 91 -0.64 18.37 -5.64
CA SER A 91 -1.48 18.08 -6.81
C SER A 91 -1.65 16.57 -7.05
N ALA A 92 -2.71 16.16 -7.75
CA ALA A 92 -2.94 14.74 -8.07
C ALA A 92 -1.75 14.10 -8.82
N GLU A 93 -1.07 14.86 -9.67
CA GLU A 93 0.13 14.41 -10.39
C GLU A 93 1.34 14.21 -9.45
N GLU A 94 1.54 15.12 -8.48
CA GLU A 94 2.58 14.95 -7.46
C GLU A 94 2.28 13.77 -6.53
N MET A 95 1.01 13.62 -6.11
CA MET A 95 0.56 12.45 -5.34
C MET A 95 0.85 11.17 -6.12
N LYS A 96 0.55 11.14 -7.43
CA LYS A 96 0.77 9.98 -8.30
C LYS A 96 2.25 9.63 -8.44
N ARG A 97 3.11 10.62 -8.61
CA ARG A 97 4.57 10.42 -8.65
C ARG A 97 5.07 9.83 -7.34
N PHE A 98 4.61 10.37 -6.22
CA PHE A 98 4.95 9.87 -4.89
C PHE A 98 4.47 8.43 -4.68
N THR A 99 3.22 8.12 -5.01
CA THR A 99 2.65 6.78 -4.84
C THR A 99 3.31 5.76 -5.77
N ASN A 100 3.69 6.15 -6.98
CA ASN A 100 4.43 5.28 -7.91
C ASN A 100 5.84 4.96 -7.40
N ALA A 101 6.56 5.94 -6.85
CA ALA A 101 7.88 5.69 -6.26
C ALA A 101 7.76 4.69 -5.10
N PHE A 102 6.78 4.89 -4.21
CA PHE A 102 6.55 3.98 -3.09
C PHE A 102 6.07 2.59 -3.53
N TYR A 103 5.27 2.50 -4.60
CA TYR A 103 4.88 1.23 -5.19
C TYR A 103 6.09 0.39 -5.64
N LEU A 104 7.11 1.02 -6.24
CA LEU A 104 8.34 0.32 -6.64
C LEU A 104 9.10 -0.21 -5.42
N GLU A 105 9.22 0.58 -4.36
CA GLU A 105 9.83 0.13 -3.09
C GLU A 105 9.10 -1.10 -2.51
N LEU A 106 7.77 -1.11 -2.60
CA LEU A 106 6.95 -2.23 -2.12
C LEU A 106 7.12 -3.49 -2.99
N ILE A 107 7.27 -3.35 -4.31
CA ILE A 107 7.59 -4.47 -5.21
C ILE A 107 8.93 -5.09 -4.83
N ASP A 108 9.96 -4.26 -4.63
CA ASP A 108 11.30 -4.73 -4.30
C ASP A 108 11.30 -5.51 -2.98
N GLU A 109 10.57 -5.02 -1.97
CA GLU A 109 10.40 -5.71 -0.70
C GLU A 109 9.59 -7.01 -0.84
N CYS A 110 8.55 -7.04 -1.70
CA CYS A 110 7.83 -8.27 -2.04
C CYS A 110 8.78 -9.31 -2.64
N ALA A 111 9.60 -8.91 -3.62
CA ALA A 111 10.56 -9.79 -4.26
C ALA A 111 11.59 -10.31 -3.26
N ARG A 112 12.11 -9.43 -2.39
CA ARG A 112 13.04 -9.80 -1.33
C ARG A 112 12.47 -10.85 -0.38
N LYS A 113 11.26 -10.63 0.15
CA LYS A 113 10.60 -11.58 1.08
C LYS A 113 10.27 -12.91 0.38
N LYS A 114 9.80 -12.88 -0.87
CA LYS A 114 9.55 -14.11 -1.66
C LYS A 114 10.82 -14.91 -1.90
N ASN A 115 11.93 -14.26 -2.25
CA ASN A 115 13.21 -14.93 -2.44
C ASN A 115 13.72 -15.53 -1.13
N HIS A 116 13.56 -14.82 0.00
CA HIS A 116 13.89 -15.37 1.31
C HIS A 116 13.04 -16.61 1.64
N TYR A 117 11.73 -16.56 1.39
CA TYR A 117 10.84 -17.71 1.59
C TYR A 117 11.28 -18.93 0.77
N LYS A 118 11.59 -18.73 -0.53
CA LYS A 118 12.11 -19.81 -1.39
C LYS A 118 13.38 -20.44 -0.81
N SER A 119 14.33 -19.60 -0.36
CA SER A 119 15.59 -20.11 0.22
C SER A 119 15.37 -20.93 1.49
N LEU A 120 14.40 -20.55 2.34
CA LEU A 120 14.05 -21.31 3.54
C LEU A 120 13.44 -22.67 3.18
N VAL A 121 12.48 -22.70 2.25
CA VAL A 121 11.83 -23.94 1.80
C VAL A 121 12.84 -24.89 1.12
N GLU A 122 13.77 -24.36 0.34
CA GLU A 122 14.85 -25.16 -0.27
C GLU A 122 15.80 -25.73 0.79
N THR A 123 16.11 -24.94 1.82
CA THR A 123 16.96 -25.37 2.93
C THR A 123 16.28 -26.48 3.75
N GLU A 124 14.99 -26.32 4.11
CA GLU A 124 14.24 -27.35 4.83
C GLU A 124 14.21 -28.69 4.09
N LYS A 125 14.04 -28.67 2.75
CA LYS A 125 14.09 -29.89 1.91
C LYS A 125 15.44 -30.61 1.94
N ILE A 126 16.54 -29.90 2.20
CA ILE A 126 17.88 -30.51 2.30
C ILE A 126 18.07 -31.21 3.66
N TYR A 127 17.36 -30.78 4.70
CA TYR A 127 17.52 -31.26 6.08
C TYR A 127 16.43 -32.22 6.58
N THR A 128 15.35 -32.42 5.82
CA THR A 128 14.38 -33.51 6.07
C THR A 128 14.64 -34.68 5.10
N PRO A 129 15.15 -35.84 5.59
CA PRO A 129 15.37 -37.05 4.78
C PRO A 129 14.08 -37.75 4.34
#